data_AF-A0A702SQY2-F1
#
_entry.id   AF-A0A702SQY2-F1
#
_cell.length_a   1.000
_cell.length_b   1.000
_cell.length_c   1.000
_cell.angle_alpha   90.00
_cell.angle_beta   90.00
_cell.angle_gamma   90.00
#
_symmetry.space_group_name_H-M   'P 1'
#
loop_
_entity.id
_entity.type
_entity.pdbx_description
1 polymer ?
#
loop_
_entity_poly.entity_id
_entity_poly.type
_entity_poly.pdbx_seq_one_letter_code
_entity_poly.pdbx_strand_id
1 'polypeptide(L)'
;STHELFLAASDLKQFMEEGLSRCDPIYEQVTVPYGVAMENSLRNFLRNSRTFQDLMDQRDNMHGCNWTFNGMPGRLGDRVIHLCNPDSVDSIPADEAVVCEGRPLYFFAYVTTFKSNPATNATVLIAADKDLRIYGYHKGRPRIRYLCKNVQTFFKAGARKFYLDFQITPKRLLAVNEEEYLNTLQNAPCLLLKPSVFRKIYSQEGK
;
A
#
# COMPACT_ATOMS: atom_id res chain seq x y z
N SER A 1 -26.35 -9.96 14.46
CA SER A 1 -25.73 -11.10 13.75
C SER A 1 -24.28 -10.77 13.47
N THR A 2 -23.37 -11.60 13.96
CA THR A 2 -21.95 -11.58 13.59
C THR A 2 -21.84 -12.06 12.15
N HIS A 3 -21.51 -11.15 11.23
CA HIS A 3 -21.27 -11.49 9.83
C HIS A 3 -19.77 -11.67 9.62
N GLU A 4 -19.38 -12.86 9.18
CA GLU A 4 -18.01 -13.21 8.84
C GLU A 4 -17.83 -13.22 7.32
N LEU A 5 -16.73 -12.59 6.88
CA LEU A 5 -16.29 -12.57 5.48
C LEU A 5 -15.38 -13.76 5.23
N PHE A 6 -15.82 -14.75 4.46
CA PHE A 6 -15.00 -15.89 4.07
C PHE A 6 -14.37 -15.67 2.70
N LEU A 7 -13.04 -15.74 2.65
CA LEU A 7 -12.24 -15.81 1.44
C LEU A 7 -11.73 -17.25 1.32
N ALA A 8 -12.11 -17.94 0.23
CA ALA A 8 -11.55 -19.25 -0.08
C ALA A 8 -10.14 -19.06 -0.64
N ALA A 9 -9.13 -19.30 0.19
CA ALA A 9 -7.79 -19.65 -0.24
C ALA A 9 -7.61 -21.16 -0.01
N SER A 10 -6.86 -21.84 -0.87
CA SER A 10 -6.58 -23.28 -0.78
C SER A 10 -5.90 -23.64 0.56
N ASP A 11 -5.12 -22.71 1.12
CA ASP A 11 -4.67 -22.73 2.50
C ASP A 11 -4.34 -21.29 3.00
N LEU A 12 -4.14 -21.16 4.32
CA LEU A 12 -3.83 -19.91 5.01
C LEU A 12 -2.49 -19.27 4.56
N LYS A 13 -1.53 -20.09 4.13
CA LYS A 13 -0.22 -19.64 3.67
C LYS A 13 -0.35 -18.95 2.32
N GLN A 14 -1.14 -19.50 1.41
CA GLN A 14 -1.43 -18.89 0.10
C GLN A 14 -2.22 -17.57 0.26
N PHE A 15 -3.14 -17.49 1.22
CA PHE A 15 -3.82 -16.24 1.57
C PHE A 15 -2.86 -15.13 2.06
N MET A 16 -1.88 -15.50 2.89
CA MET A 16 -0.86 -14.57 3.42
C MET A 16 0.19 -14.19 2.36
N GLU A 17 0.59 -15.13 1.51
CA GLU A 17 1.61 -14.98 0.47
C GLU A 17 1.06 -14.30 -0.79
N GLU A 18 -0.23 -14.49 -1.13
CA GLU A 18 -0.91 -13.90 -2.30
C GLU A 18 -1.72 -12.64 -1.98
N GLY A 19 -1.87 -12.25 -0.71
CA GLY A 19 -2.28 -10.90 -0.29
C GLY A 19 -3.61 -10.43 -0.89
N LEU A 20 -4.45 -11.41 -1.26
CA LEU A 20 -5.76 -11.23 -1.88
C LEU A 20 -6.86 -10.93 -0.84
N SER A 21 -6.50 -10.78 0.43
CA SER A 21 -7.46 -10.45 1.46
C SER A 21 -7.48 -8.98 1.80
N ARG A 22 -8.67 -8.43 1.66
CA ARG A 22 -9.05 -7.07 1.98
C ARG A 22 -9.20 -6.87 3.50
N CYS A 23 -8.26 -7.39 4.29
CA CYS A 23 -8.25 -7.22 5.73
C CYS A 23 -7.11 -6.27 6.11
N ASP A 24 -7.25 -4.98 5.78
CA ASP A 24 -6.30 -3.95 6.24
C ASP A 24 -6.00 -4.01 7.74
N PRO A 25 -6.98 -4.33 8.63
CA PRO A 25 -6.72 -4.51 10.05
C PRO A 25 -5.71 -5.62 10.37
N ILE A 26 -5.51 -6.59 9.48
CA ILE A 26 -4.54 -7.67 9.71
C ILE A 26 -3.12 -7.10 9.81
N TYR A 27 -2.77 -6.12 8.97
CA TYR A 27 -1.45 -5.52 8.96
C TYR A 27 -1.19 -4.66 10.21
N GLU A 28 -2.22 -4.37 10.99
CA GLU A 28 -2.10 -3.70 12.28
C GLU A 28 -1.71 -4.68 13.39
N GLN A 29 -1.95 -5.98 13.20
CA GLN A 29 -1.62 -7.00 14.18
C GLN A 29 -0.11 -7.15 14.32
N VAL A 30 0.38 -7.22 15.56
CA VAL A 30 1.81 -7.39 15.87
C VAL A 30 2.36 -8.68 15.26
N THR A 31 1.54 -9.72 15.19
CA THR A 31 1.88 -11.05 14.67
C THR A 31 2.12 -11.08 13.16
N VAL A 32 1.64 -10.09 12.41
CA VAL A 32 1.85 -10.03 10.97
C VAL A 32 3.28 -9.60 10.65
N PRO A 33 4.03 -10.39 9.86
CA PRO A 33 5.40 -10.08 9.50
C PRO A 33 5.46 -8.86 8.56
N TYR A 34 6.61 -8.19 8.56
CA TYR A 34 6.89 -7.12 7.62
C TYR A 34 7.05 -7.69 6.21
N GLY A 35 6.54 -6.97 5.21
CA GLY A 35 6.71 -7.30 3.79
C GLY A 35 8.11 -6.98 3.28
N VAL A 36 9.03 -6.59 4.16
CA VAL A 36 10.38 -6.10 3.89
C VAL A 36 11.33 -6.82 4.84
N ALA A 37 12.55 -7.12 4.38
CA ALA A 37 13.58 -7.67 5.27
C ALA A 37 13.87 -6.68 6.42
N MET A 38 13.75 -7.16 7.66
CA MET A 38 13.97 -6.34 8.88
C MET A 38 15.45 -6.16 9.20
N GLU A 39 16.16 -5.49 8.29
CA GLU A 39 17.55 -5.03 8.47
C GLU A 39 17.66 -3.99 9.59
N ASN A 40 18.88 -3.78 10.12
CA ASN A 40 19.10 -2.82 11.20
C ASN A 40 18.69 -1.39 10.83
N SER A 41 18.91 -0.99 9.56
CA SER A 41 18.48 0.30 9.02
C SER A 41 16.97 0.46 9.08
N LEU A 42 16.21 -0.55 8.64
CA LEU A 42 14.75 -0.52 8.70
C LEU A 42 14.23 -0.53 10.15
N ARG A 43 14.83 -1.34 11.02
CA ARG A 43 14.48 -1.36 12.46
C ARG A 43 14.66 0.01 13.10
N ASN A 44 15.77 0.68 12.80
CA ASN A 44 16.05 2.02 13.30
C ASN A 44 15.01 3.02 12.76
N PHE A 45 14.76 3.00 11.46
CA PHE A 45 13.75 3.86 10.82
C PHE A 45 12.37 3.70 11.47
N LEU A 46 11.88 2.46 11.60
CA LEU A 46 10.55 2.17 12.16
C LEU A 46 10.45 2.50 13.65
N ARG A 47 11.53 2.31 14.42
CA ARG A 47 11.58 2.65 15.84
C ARG A 47 11.51 4.17 16.05
N ASN A 48 12.11 4.91 15.14
CA ASN A 48 12.30 6.36 15.19
C ASN A 48 11.35 7.12 14.25
N SER A 49 10.25 6.53 13.78
CA SER A 49 9.24 7.20 12.94
C SER A 49 7.87 7.16 13.61
N ARG A 50 7.79 7.64 14.87
CA ARG A 50 6.58 7.53 15.70
C ARG A 50 5.68 8.76 15.63
N THR A 51 6.28 9.93 15.45
CA THR A 51 5.58 11.19 15.22
C THR A 51 5.84 11.69 13.79
N PHE A 52 5.05 12.67 13.35
CA PHE A 52 5.28 13.34 12.08
C PHE A 52 6.68 13.95 12.00
N GLN A 53 7.12 14.65 13.05
CA GLN A 53 8.46 15.25 13.09
C GLN A 53 9.53 14.17 13.01
N ASP A 54 9.40 13.07 13.76
CA ASP A 54 10.39 11.99 13.69
C ASP A 54 10.48 11.39 12.28
N LEU A 55 9.34 11.23 11.59
CA LEU A 55 9.32 10.72 10.22
C LEU A 55 10.03 11.68 9.25
N MET A 56 9.83 12.99 9.37
CA MET A 56 10.52 13.99 8.54
C MET A 56 12.03 14.01 8.85
N ASP A 57 12.41 13.92 10.12
CA ASP A 57 13.82 13.84 10.50
C ASP A 57 14.46 12.56 9.95
N GLN A 58 13.76 11.41 10.02
CA GLN A 58 14.27 10.16 9.44
C GLN A 58 14.32 10.22 7.91
N ARG A 59 13.35 10.84 7.26
CA ARG A 59 13.34 11.07 5.80
C ARG A 59 14.63 11.76 5.35
N ASP A 60 15.00 12.83 6.05
CA ASP A 60 16.13 13.66 5.68
C ASP A 60 17.47 12.97 6.03
N ASN A 61 17.56 12.38 7.21
CA ASN A 61 18.77 11.68 7.68
C ASN A 61 19.05 10.37 6.95
N MET A 62 18.02 9.69 6.45
CA MET A 62 18.12 8.40 5.78
C MET A 62 17.88 8.49 4.28
N HIS A 63 18.00 9.68 3.68
CA HIS A 63 17.91 9.88 2.24
C HIS A 63 18.79 8.86 1.48
N GLY A 64 18.21 8.21 0.46
CA GLY A 64 18.90 7.20 -0.34
C GLY A 64 18.91 5.78 0.25
N CYS A 65 18.50 5.61 1.51
CA CYS A 65 18.23 4.28 2.05
C CYS A 65 17.09 3.63 1.28
N ASN A 66 17.23 2.34 0.99
CA ASN A 66 16.22 1.59 0.27
C ASN A 66 16.05 0.19 0.81
N TRP A 67 14.85 -0.35 0.66
CA TRP A 67 14.53 -1.71 1.09
C TRP A 67 13.67 -2.43 0.07
N THR A 68 13.91 -3.72 -0.06
CA THR A 68 13.16 -4.56 -0.98
C THR A 68 11.94 -5.17 -0.29
N PHE A 69 10.76 -4.93 -0.84
CA PHE A 69 9.55 -5.67 -0.51
C PHE A 69 9.68 -7.11 -1.01
N ASN A 70 9.83 -8.06 -0.09
CA ASN A 70 9.94 -9.48 -0.39
C ASN A 70 8.55 -10.12 -0.34
N GLY A 71 8.21 -10.91 -1.37
CA GLY A 71 6.98 -11.71 -1.36
C GLY A 71 5.71 -10.86 -1.28
N MET A 72 5.71 -9.63 -1.80
CA MET A 72 4.49 -8.87 -1.97
C MET A 72 3.75 -9.32 -3.24
N PRO A 73 2.56 -9.91 -3.10
CA PRO A 73 1.71 -10.28 -4.21
C PRO A 73 0.96 -9.06 -4.75
N GLY A 74 0.79 -9.05 -6.07
CA GLY A 74 0.37 -7.86 -6.82
C GLY A 74 1.57 -7.23 -7.53
N ARG A 75 1.60 -7.41 -8.85
CA ARG A 75 2.53 -6.85 -9.85
C ARG A 75 4.03 -6.94 -9.49
N LEU A 76 4.75 -7.75 -10.27
CA LEU A 76 6.21 -7.94 -10.24
C LEU A 76 7.07 -6.65 -10.39
N GLY A 77 6.43 -5.49 -10.52
CA GLY A 77 7.02 -4.22 -10.94
C GLY A 77 7.39 -3.25 -9.80
N ASP A 78 6.85 -3.38 -8.59
CA ASP A 78 7.26 -2.54 -7.45
C ASP A 78 7.90 -3.40 -6.40
N ARG A 79 9.20 -3.18 -6.19
CA ARG A 79 9.98 -4.04 -5.31
C ARG A 79 10.81 -3.25 -4.33
N VAL A 80 11.17 -2.01 -4.64
CA VAL A 80 12.13 -1.28 -3.82
C VAL A 80 11.50 0.03 -3.41
N ILE A 81 11.38 0.24 -2.11
CA ILE A 81 11.11 1.55 -1.55
C ILE A 81 12.44 2.28 -1.31
N HIS A 82 12.49 3.54 -1.69
CA HIS A 82 13.62 4.44 -1.51
C HIS A 82 13.17 5.62 -0.67
N LEU A 83 13.81 5.85 0.47
CA LEU A 83 13.61 7.08 1.23
C LEU A 83 14.20 8.26 0.46
N CYS A 84 13.45 9.35 0.43
CA CYS A 84 13.83 10.55 -0.30
C CYS A 84 13.49 11.82 0.47
N ASN A 85 14.44 12.76 0.52
CA ASN A 85 14.12 14.15 0.77
C ASN A 85 13.67 14.76 -0.59
N PRO A 86 12.44 15.29 -0.69
CA PRO A 86 11.94 15.91 -1.91
C PRO A 86 12.85 17.02 -2.44
N ASP A 87 13.49 17.80 -1.57
CA ASP A 87 14.35 18.92 -1.95
C ASP A 87 15.64 18.46 -2.66
N SER A 88 16.00 17.18 -2.49
CA SER A 88 17.18 16.57 -3.12
C SER A 88 16.82 15.76 -4.38
N VAL A 89 15.54 15.71 -4.78
CA VAL A 89 15.07 14.86 -5.88
C VAL A 89 14.05 15.61 -6.75
N ASP A 90 14.52 16.25 -7.82
CA ASP A 90 13.73 17.12 -8.73
C ASP A 90 12.40 16.52 -9.24
N SER A 91 12.33 15.19 -9.33
CA SER A 91 11.14 14.51 -9.84
C SER A 91 10.02 14.34 -8.79
N ILE A 92 10.25 14.74 -7.54
CA ILE A 92 9.32 14.57 -6.42
C ILE A 92 8.72 15.94 -6.08
N PRO A 93 7.39 16.06 -5.93
CA PRO A 93 6.79 17.32 -5.51
C PRO A 93 7.33 17.77 -4.15
N ALA A 94 7.51 19.08 -4.00
CA ALA A 94 7.83 19.68 -2.70
C ALA A 94 6.74 19.37 -1.66
N ASP A 95 7.11 19.49 -0.39
CA ASP A 95 6.18 19.32 0.72
C ASP A 95 4.97 20.26 0.57
N GLU A 96 3.78 19.76 0.94
CA GLU A 96 2.50 20.47 0.87
C GLU A 96 2.01 20.83 -0.54
N ALA A 97 2.81 20.63 -1.59
CA ALA A 97 2.42 20.92 -2.97
C ALA A 97 1.24 20.03 -3.46
N VAL A 98 1.03 18.88 -2.81
CA VAL A 98 -0.09 17.98 -3.08
C VAL A 98 -0.99 17.89 -1.85
N VAL A 99 -2.30 18.04 -2.07
CA VAL A 99 -3.32 18.00 -1.02
C VAL A 99 -4.34 16.91 -1.34
N CYS A 100 -4.68 16.08 -0.34
CA CYS A 100 -5.71 15.04 -0.44
C CYS A 100 -6.82 15.30 0.57
N GLU A 101 -8.05 15.59 0.11
CA GLU A 101 -9.20 15.84 1.00
C GLU A 101 -8.90 16.91 2.08
N GLY A 102 -8.21 17.99 1.69
CA GLY A 102 -7.79 19.07 2.61
C GLY A 102 -6.56 18.76 3.47
N ARG A 103 -5.90 17.61 3.26
CA ARG A 103 -4.70 17.20 3.99
C ARG A 103 -3.45 17.45 3.13
N PRO A 104 -2.57 18.38 3.53
CA PRO A 104 -1.26 18.53 2.89
C PRO A 104 -0.45 17.24 3.03
N LEU A 105 0.22 16.85 1.95
CA LEU A 105 1.03 15.64 1.90
C LEU A 105 2.52 16.00 1.90
N TYR A 106 3.29 15.19 2.63
CA TYR A 106 4.74 15.30 2.78
C TYR A 106 5.38 14.03 2.24
N PHE A 107 6.10 14.15 1.13
CA PHE A 107 6.69 12.99 0.47
C PHE A 107 7.92 12.54 1.26
N PHE A 108 8.03 11.22 1.50
CA PHE A 108 9.17 10.65 2.22
C PHE A 108 9.81 9.46 1.52
N ALA A 109 9.13 8.89 0.53
CA ALA A 109 9.69 7.79 -0.24
C ALA A 109 9.14 7.72 -1.67
N TYR A 110 9.81 6.95 -2.50
CA TYR A 110 9.31 6.51 -3.80
C TYR A 110 9.55 5.03 -4.01
N VAL A 111 8.77 4.41 -4.88
CA VAL A 111 8.84 2.98 -5.16
C VAL A 111 9.25 2.74 -6.61
N THR A 112 10.17 1.80 -6.82
CA THR A 112 10.64 1.38 -8.14
C THR A 112 10.70 -0.15 -8.25
N THR A 113 10.92 -0.63 -9.47
CA THR A 113 11.15 -2.06 -9.75
C THR A 113 12.51 -2.56 -9.29
N PHE A 114 13.55 -1.73 -9.43
CA PHE A 114 14.93 -2.13 -9.18
C PHE A 114 15.64 -1.07 -8.34
N LYS A 115 16.62 -1.50 -7.54
CA LYS A 115 17.40 -0.61 -6.66
C LYS A 115 18.14 0.49 -7.44
N SER A 116 18.59 0.20 -8.66
CA SER A 116 19.30 1.15 -9.52
C SER A 116 18.39 2.13 -10.24
N ASN A 117 17.06 1.97 -10.17
CA ASN A 117 16.15 2.86 -10.89
C ASN A 117 16.10 4.24 -10.22
N PRO A 118 16.27 5.33 -10.99
CA PRO A 118 16.13 6.67 -10.47
C PRO A 118 14.68 6.98 -10.10
N ALA A 119 14.47 8.03 -9.30
CA ALA A 119 13.15 8.50 -8.89
C ALA A 119 12.23 8.90 -10.06
N THR A 120 12.78 9.26 -11.22
CA THR A 120 12.01 9.52 -12.46
C THR A 120 11.28 8.27 -12.96
N ASN A 121 11.82 7.08 -12.67
CA ASN A 121 11.20 5.79 -12.99
C ASN A 121 10.32 5.25 -11.85
N ALA A 122 10.02 6.08 -10.84
CA ALA A 122 9.13 5.69 -9.77
C ALA A 122 7.70 5.52 -10.29
N THR A 123 7.12 4.38 -9.96
CA THR A 123 5.74 4.02 -10.25
C THR A 123 4.77 4.69 -9.28
N VAL A 124 5.19 4.80 -8.01
CA VAL A 124 4.41 5.39 -6.92
C VAL A 124 5.34 6.22 -6.04
N LEU A 125 4.89 7.42 -5.69
CA LEU A 125 5.45 8.23 -4.60
C LEU A 125 4.65 7.97 -3.32
N ILE A 126 5.34 7.96 -2.19
CA ILE A 126 4.75 7.72 -0.89
C ILE A 126 4.87 8.98 -0.05
N ALA A 127 3.73 9.40 0.48
CA ALA A 127 3.61 10.58 1.33
C ALA A 127 2.90 10.26 2.63
N ALA A 128 3.11 11.11 3.63
CA ALA A 128 2.36 11.12 4.87
C ALA A 128 1.59 12.44 5.02
N ASP A 129 0.48 12.43 5.76
CA ASP A 129 -0.07 13.66 6.34
C ASP A 129 0.47 13.87 7.77
N LYS A 130 0.10 15.00 8.41
CA LYS A 130 0.50 15.30 9.80
C LYS A 130 -0.04 14.29 10.82
N ASP A 131 -1.07 13.52 10.48
CA ASP A 131 -1.61 12.44 11.31
C ASP A 131 -0.89 11.09 11.06
N LEU A 132 0.21 11.09 10.29
CA LEU A 132 0.98 9.92 9.85
C LEU A 132 0.19 8.94 8.98
N ARG A 133 -0.92 9.35 8.39
CA ARG A 133 -1.63 8.53 7.40
C ARG A 133 -0.79 8.49 6.13
N ILE A 134 -0.63 7.29 5.58
CA ILE A 134 0.25 7.05 4.45
C ILE A 134 -0.57 7.01 3.16
N TYR A 135 -0.12 7.72 2.15
CA TYR A 135 -0.76 7.85 0.84
C TYR A 135 0.23 7.47 -0.27
N GLY A 136 -0.32 6.91 -1.34
CA GLY A 136 0.39 6.68 -2.60
C GLY A 136 -0.05 7.68 -3.66
N TYR A 137 0.88 8.17 -4.46
CA TYR A 137 0.65 9.13 -5.54
C TYR A 137 1.35 8.64 -6.83
N HIS A 138 0.61 8.51 -7.93
CA HIS A 138 1.20 8.07 -9.21
C HIS A 138 1.79 9.23 -10.01
N LYS A 139 3.03 9.07 -10.45
CA LYS A 139 3.66 9.99 -11.40
C LYS A 139 2.99 9.82 -12.77
N GLY A 140 2.22 10.81 -13.22
CA GLY A 140 1.61 10.84 -14.55
C GLY A 140 0.11 10.52 -14.61
N ARG A 141 -0.52 10.12 -13.50
CA ARG A 141 -1.99 10.14 -13.35
C ARG A 141 -2.28 10.68 -11.96
N PRO A 142 -3.03 11.79 -11.80
CA PRO A 142 -3.26 12.43 -10.49
C PRO A 142 -4.21 11.60 -9.62
N ARG A 143 -3.79 10.38 -9.29
CA ARG A 143 -4.49 9.45 -8.41
C ARG A 143 -3.70 9.40 -7.12
N ILE A 144 -4.24 10.05 -6.09
CA ILE A 144 -3.81 9.87 -4.71
C ILE A 144 -4.67 8.76 -4.12
N ARG A 145 -4.07 7.84 -3.35
CA ARG A 145 -4.81 6.81 -2.62
C ARG A 145 -4.30 6.69 -1.20
N TYR A 146 -5.22 6.62 -0.25
CA TYR A 146 -4.91 6.22 1.11
C TYR A 146 -4.41 4.76 1.13
N LEU A 147 -3.24 4.53 1.72
CA LEU A 147 -2.63 3.21 1.83
C LEU A 147 -2.88 2.61 3.22
N CYS A 148 -2.50 3.31 4.29
CA CYS A 148 -2.68 2.82 5.66
C CYS A 148 -2.49 3.92 6.70
N LYS A 149 -2.74 3.58 7.97
CA LYS A 149 -2.82 4.55 9.06
C LYS A 149 -1.46 5.02 9.61
N ASN A 150 -0.38 4.29 9.35
CA ASN A 150 0.95 4.62 9.84
C ASN A 150 2.06 3.87 9.09
N VAL A 151 3.29 4.29 9.32
CA VAL A 151 4.50 3.75 8.72
C VAL A 151 4.68 2.25 9.00
N GLN A 152 4.41 1.78 10.22
CA GLN A 152 4.57 0.35 10.55
C GLN A 152 3.64 -0.54 9.71
N THR A 153 2.38 -0.14 9.59
CA THR A 153 1.38 -0.84 8.77
C THR A 153 1.79 -0.82 7.30
N PHE A 154 2.36 0.30 6.85
CA PHE A 154 2.85 0.42 5.48
C PHE A 154 3.99 -0.56 5.19
N PHE A 155 4.96 -0.74 6.08
CA PHE A 155 6.04 -1.71 5.84
C PHE A 155 5.60 -3.18 5.92
N LYS A 156 4.38 -3.46 6.38
CA LYS A 156 3.74 -4.79 6.30
C LYS A 156 2.89 -4.95 5.03
N ALA A 157 2.18 -3.89 4.63
CA ALA A 157 1.21 -3.91 3.54
C ALA A 157 1.76 -3.44 2.18
N GLY A 158 2.83 -2.64 2.18
CA GLY A 158 3.41 -1.88 1.07
C GLY A 158 2.40 -1.08 0.25
N ALA A 159 2.65 -0.97 -1.06
CA ALA A 159 1.82 -0.18 -1.99
C ALA A 159 0.64 -0.96 -2.60
N ARG A 160 0.23 -2.12 -2.05
CA ARG A 160 -0.81 -3.02 -2.62
C ARG A 160 -2.09 -2.28 -3.02
N LYS A 161 -2.59 -1.38 -2.15
CA LYS A 161 -3.83 -0.62 -2.41
C LYS A 161 -3.75 0.29 -3.63
N PHE A 162 -2.54 0.66 -4.06
CA PHE A 162 -2.37 1.48 -5.24
C PHE A 162 -2.79 0.76 -6.52
N TYR A 163 -2.64 -0.57 -6.54
CA TYR A 163 -2.94 -1.44 -7.68
C TYR A 163 -4.40 -1.89 -7.78
N LEU A 164 -5.18 -1.61 -6.75
CA LEU A 164 -6.58 -1.97 -6.73
C LEU A 164 -7.35 -0.83 -7.38
N ASP A 165 -7.95 -1.07 -8.56
CA ASP A 165 -8.78 -0.05 -9.20
C ASP A 165 -10.07 0.26 -8.41
N PHE A 166 -10.33 -0.44 -7.31
CA PHE A 166 -11.51 -0.24 -6.47
C PHE A 166 -11.17 -0.03 -4.99
N GLN A 167 -11.47 1.16 -4.51
CA GLN A 167 -11.47 1.52 -3.09
C GLN A 167 -12.90 1.33 -2.56
N ILE A 168 -13.09 0.48 -1.55
CA ILE A 168 -14.33 0.52 -0.78
C ILE A 168 -14.20 1.72 0.14
N THR A 169 -15.00 2.75 -0.12
CA THR A 169 -15.15 3.87 0.81
C THR A 169 -15.86 3.37 2.07
N PRO A 170 -15.38 3.66 3.29
CA PRO A 170 -16.07 3.28 4.52
C PRO A 170 -17.52 3.79 4.55
N LYS A 171 -18.49 2.97 5.01
CA LYS A 171 -19.92 3.33 5.09
C LYS A 171 -20.17 4.71 5.71
N ARG A 172 -19.45 5.02 6.79
CA ARG A 172 -19.54 6.30 7.53
C ARG A 172 -19.25 7.53 6.66
N LEU A 173 -18.54 7.36 5.55
CA LEU A 173 -18.21 8.44 4.62
C LEU A 173 -19.15 8.48 3.40
N LEU A 174 -20.02 7.48 3.24
CA LEU A 174 -20.87 7.34 2.06
C LEU A 174 -22.29 7.85 2.26
N ALA A 175 -22.72 8.21 3.47
CA ALA A 175 -24.09 8.65 3.77
C ALA A 175 -25.19 7.71 3.19
N VAL A 176 -24.86 6.42 3.02
CA VAL A 176 -25.73 5.38 2.48
C VAL A 176 -26.23 4.46 3.59
N ASN A 177 -27.39 3.86 3.38
CA ASN A 177 -27.92 2.86 4.30
C ASN A 177 -27.13 1.54 4.22
N GLU A 178 -27.46 0.57 5.07
CA GLU A 178 -26.74 -0.71 5.12
C GLU A 178 -26.84 -1.52 3.83
N GLU A 179 -28.03 -1.56 3.22
CA GLU A 179 -28.30 -2.31 2.00
C GLU A 179 -27.59 -1.70 0.79
N GLU A 180 -27.62 -0.38 0.67
CA GLU A 180 -26.87 0.38 -0.33
C GLU A 180 -25.36 0.20 -0.17
N TYR A 181 -24.87 0.22 1.08
CA TYR A 181 -23.47 -0.06 1.35
C TYR A 181 -23.10 -1.49 0.93
N LEU A 182 -23.89 -2.48 1.32
CA LEU A 182 -23.69 -3.88 0.93
C LEU A 182 -23.73 -4.06 -0.59
N ASN A 183 -24.62 -3.36 -1.29
CA ASN A 183 -24.65 -3.35 -2.75
C ASN A 183 -23.37 -2.77 -3.36
N THR A 184 -22.76 -1.72 -2.79
CA THR A 184 -21.46 -1.24 -3.28
C THR A 184 -20.31 -2.25 -3.06
N LEU A 185 -20.41 -3.07 -2.00
CA LEU A 185 -19.46 -4.15 -1.73
C LEU A 185 -19.63 -5.32 -2.71
N GLN A 186 -20.88 -5.71 -3.00
CA GLN A 186 -21.21 -6.78 -3.93
C GLN A 186 -20.85 -6.44 -5.37
N ASN A 187 -21.00 -5.18 -5.75
CA ASN A 187 -20.65 -4.68 -7.08
C ASN A 187 -19.18 -4.23 -7.18
N ALA A 188 -18.41 -4.36 -6.10
CA ALA A 188 -16.98 -4.12 -6.15
C ALA A 188 -16.34 -5.16 -7.08
N PRO A 189 -15.55 -4.77 -8.09
CA PRO A 189 -14.62 -5.69 -8.73
C PRO A 189 -13.69 -6.23 -7.65
N CYS A 190 -14.02 -7.41 -7.15
CA CYS A 190 -13.07 -8.29 -6.52
C CYS A 190 -11.94 -8.51 -7.53
N LEU A 191 -10.69 -8.51 -7.08
CA LEU A 191 -9.60 -9.08 -7.85
C LEU A 191 -9.86 -10.59 -7.99
N LEU A 192 -10.77 -10.93 -8.90
CA LEU A 192 -10.77 -12.21 -9.56
C LEU A 192 -9.50 -12.22 -10.39
N LEU A 193 -8.67 -13.24 -10.18
CA LEU A 193 -7.66 -13.66 -11.14
C LEU A 193 -8.21 -13.47 -12.55
N LYS A 194 -7.39 -12.94 -13.48
CA LYS A 194 -7.78 -12.72 -14.88
C LYS A 194 -8.65 -13.89 -15.36
N PRO A 195 -9.81 -13.66 -15.99
CA PRO A 195 -10.74 -14.74 -16.37
C PRO A 195 -10.11 -15.91 -17.13
N SER A 196 -9.00 -15.67 -17.83
CA SER A 196 -8.19 -16.70 -18.51
C SER A 196 -7.51 -17.71 -17.58
N VAL A 197 -7.14 -17.32 -16.35
CA VAL A 197 -6.51 -18.18 -15.35
C VAL A 197 -7.55 -19.05 -14.65
N PHE A 198 -8.72 -18.49 -14.32
CA PHE A 198 -9.83 -19.23 -13.73
C PHE A 198 -10.36 -20.33 -14.67
N ARG A 199 -10.50 -20.02 -15.97
CA ARG A 199 -10.88 -21.01 -16.99
C ARG A 199 -9.87 -22.16 -17.08
N LYS A 200 -8.57 -21.89 -16.94
CA LYS A 200 -7.52 -22.91 -17.08
C LYS A 200 -7.50 -23.93 -15.95
N ILE A 201 -7.91 -23.53 -14.74
CA ILE A 201 -7.94 -24.38 -13.55
C ILE A 201 -9.23 -25.21 -13.50
N TYR A 202 -10.36 -24.64 -13.93
CA TYR A 202 -11.67 -25.27 -13.80
C TYR A 202 -12.29 -25.77 -15.12
N SER A 203 -11.65 -25.58 -16.28
CA SER A 203 -12.10 -26.21 -17.54
C SER A 203 -11.62 -27.66 -17.72
N GLN A 204 -11.06 -28.29 -16.68
CA GLN A 204 -10.78 -29.73 -16.68
C GLN A 204 -11.86 -30.56 -15.96
N GLU A 205 -12.97 -29.96 -15.53
CA GLU A 205 -14.19 -30.73 -15.26
C GLU A 205 -15.01 -30.81 -16.55
N GLY A 206 -14.57 -31.70 -17.43
CA GLY A 206 -15.21 -31.89 -18.73
C GLY A 206 -14.40 -32.68 -19.75
N LYS A 207 -13.54 -33.61 -19.33
CA LYS A 207 -13.15 -34.79 -20.11
C LYS A 207 -12.82 -35.95 -19.17
#